data_AF-Q8R8F4-F1
#
_entry.id   AF-Q8R8F4-F1
#
_cell.length_a   1.000
_cell.length_b   1.000
_cell.length_c   1.000
_cell.angle_alpha   90.00
_cell.angle_beta   90.00
_cell.angle_gamma   90.00
#
_symmetry.space_group_name_H-M   'P 1'
#
loop_
_entity.id
_entity.type
_entity.pdbx_description
1 polymer ?
#
loop_
_entity_poly.entity_id
_entity_poly.type
_entity_poly.pdbx_seq_one_letter_code
_entity_poly.pdbx_strand_id
1 'polypeptide(L)'
;MNKYTFRVKNSDSEILAALSSLQGKERGDFIREALRFYINNKDMVQQILNSIKEIQEAVKRQSADIAEIKEMIKTQPVVAGLNKNTVLLESDKNNKKKNNEEILRGLVNDFLNM
;
A
#
# COMPACT_ATOMS: atom_id res chain seq x y z
N MET A 1 39.89 -7.89 -31.99
CA MET A 1 38.76 -6.94 -31.82
C MET A 1 37.48 -7.76 -31.81
N ASN A 2 36.82 -7.92 -30.66
CA ASN A 2 35.61 -8.75 -30.58
C ASN A 2 34.44 -7.99 -31.20
N LYS A 3 33.89 -8.51 -32.31
CA LYS A 3 32.68 -7.96 -32.93
C LYS A 3 31.47 -8.70 -32.37
N TYR A 4 30.71 -8.02 -31.51
CA TYR A 4 29.41 -8.51 -31.06
C TYR A 4 28.33 -7.95 -31.99
N THR A 5 27.39 -8.80 -32.38
CA THR A 5 26.24 -8.41 -33.21
C THR A 5 24.98 -8.49 -32.36
N PHE A 6 24.08 -7.54 -32.56
CA PHE A 6 22.79 -7.49 -31.88
C PHE A 6 21.69 -7.84 -32.89
N ARG A 7 20.91 -8.88 -32.59
CA ARG A 7 19.75 -9.30 -33.39
C ARG A 7 18.53 -9.31 -32.50
N VAL A 8 17.47 -8.66 -32.94
CA VAL A 8 16.17 -8.61 -32.26
C VAL A 8 15.32 -9.78 -32.73
N LYS A 9 14.51 -10.37 -31.86
CA LYS A 9 13.54 -11.38 -32.29
C LYS A 9 12.38 -10.70 -33.00
N ASN A 10 11.79 -11.35 -34.00
CA ASN A 10 10.64 -10.78 -34.73
C ASN A 10 9.41 -10.53 -33.83
N SER A 11 9.35 -11.16 -32.66
CA SER A 11 8.32 -10.95 -31.64
C SER A 11 8.48 -9.63 -30.87
N ASP A 12 9.65 -9.00 -30.89
CA ASP A 12 9.95 -7.85 -30.03
C ASP A 12 9.56 -6.55 -30.76
N SER A 13 8.29 -6.41 -31.12
CA SER A 13 7.76 -5.31 -31.93
C SER A 13 8.08 -3.93 -31.35
N GLU A 14 8.04 -3.78 -30.03
CA GLU A 14 8.37 -2.52 -29.33
C GLU A 14 9.86 -2.17 -29.45
N ILE A 15 10.74 -3.16 -29.28
CA ILE A 15 12.19 -2.97 -29.45
C ILE A 15 12.50 -2.64 -30.91
N LEU A 16 11.87 -3.34 -31.85
CA LEU A 16 12.01 -3.06 -33.28
C LEU A 16 11.56 -1.64 -33.62
N ALA A 17 10.40 -1.21 -33.11
CA ALA A 17 9.90 0.15 -33.30
C ALA A 17 10.89 1.18 -32.76
N ALA A 18 11.36 1.02 -31.51
CA ALA A 18 12.31 1.94 -30.88
C ALA A 18 13.66 2.00 -31.60
N LEU A 19 14.15 0.88 -32.14
CA LEU A 19 15.43 0.86 -32.87
C LEU A 19 15.30 1.31 -34.33
N SER A 20 14.13 1.13 -34.95
CA SER A 20 13.88 1.50 -36.34
C SER A 20 13.92 3.01 -36.56
N SER A 21 13.57 3.81 -35.55
CA SER A 21 13.66 5.27 -35.59
C SER A 21 15.09 5.81 -35.46
N LEU A 22 16.04 4.99 -35.01
CA LEU A 22 17.44 5.38 -34.79
C LEU A 22 18.34 4.97 -35.96
N GLN A 23 19.33 5.79 -36.30
CA GLN A 23 20.22 5.54 -37.45
C GLN A 23 21.68 5.31 -37.06
N GLY A 24 22.34 4.36 -37.75
CA GLY A 24 23.80 4.17 -37.70
C GLY A 24 24.37 4.10 -36.28
N LYS A 25 25.19 5.09 -35.92
CA LYS A 25 25.87 5.18 -34.61
C LYS A 25 24.91 5.37 -33.44
N GLU A 26 23.86 6.16 -33.61
CA GLU A 26 22.87 6.45 -32.57
C GLU A 26 22.20 5.17 -32.06
N ARG A 27 21.81 4.28 -32.98
CA ARG A 27 21.26 2.97 -32.63
C ARG A 27 22.23 2.15 -31.78
N GLY A 28 23.52 2.17 -32.11
CA GLY A 28 24.55 1.46 -31.35
C GLY A 28 24.81 2.07 -29.97
N ASP A 29 24.79 3.40 -29.87
CA ASP A 29 24.96 4.12 -28.61
C ASP A 29 23.75 3.88 -27.69
N PHE A 30 22.53 3.92 -28.23
CA PHE A 30 21.30 3.58 -27.51
C PHE A 30 21.36 2.17 -26.91
N ILE A 31 21.74 1.16 -27.72
CA ILE A 31 21.86 -0.23 -27.23
C ILE A 31 22.90 -0.31 -26.10
N ARG A 32 24.04 0.38 -26.22
CA ARG A 32 25.07 0.38 -25.17
C ARG A 32 24.58 1.02 -23.88
N GLU A 33 23.92 2.17 -23.96
CA GLU A 33 23.40 2.85 -22.78
C GLU A 33 22.24 2.09 -22.13
N ALA A 34 21.37 1.46 -22.92
CA ALA A 34 20.33 0.58 -22.40
C ALA A 34 20.91 -0.63 -21.65
N LEU A 35 21.95 -1.27 -22.19
CA LEU A 35 22.65 -2.37 -21.52
C LEU A 35 23.35 -1.90 -20.24
N ARG A 36 24.02 -0.75 -20.29
CA ARG A 36 24.67 -0.15 -19.12
C ARG A 36 23.64 0.17 -18.03
N PHE A 37 22.51 0.76 -18.40
CA PHE A 37 21.41 1.02 -17.49
C PHE A 37 20.91 -0.28 -16.84
N TYR A 38 20.63 -1.33 -17.62
CA TYR A 38 20.19 -2.60 -17.07
C TYR A 38 21.21 -3.20 -16.10
N ILE A 39 22.49 -3.26 -16.47
CA ILE A 39 23.55 -3.82 -15.63
C ILE A 39 23.64 -3.07 -14.29
N ASN A 40 23.55 -1.75 -14.33
CA ASN A 40 23.70 -0.91 -13.14
C ASN A 40 22.46 -0.94 -12.22
N ASN A 41 21.27 -1.19 -12.77
CA ASN A 41 20.02 -0.99 -12.04
C ASN A 41 19.17 -2.25 -11.84
N LYS A 42 19.52 -3.39 -12.46
CA LYS A 42 18.70 -4.62 -12.40
C LYS A 42 18.32 -5.05 -10.97
N ASP A 43 19.25 -4.95 -10.03
CA ASP A 43 19.04 -5.41 -8.66
C ASP A 43 18.15 -4.41 -7.89
N MET A 44 18.35 -3.11 -8.12
CA MET A 44 17.50 -2.06 -7.54
C MET A 44 16.06 -2.15 -8.07
N VAL A 45 15.88 -2.34 -9.38
CA VAL A 45 14.55 -2.50 -9.99
C VAL A 45 13.84 -3.72 -9.40
N GLN A 46 14.56 -4.83 -9.19
CA GLN A 46 14.00 -6.02 -8.56
C GLN A 46 13.63 -5.78 -7.10
N GLN A 47 14.44 -5.05 -6.34
CA GLN A 47 14.12 -4.67 -4.97
C GLN A 47 12.87 -3.81 -4.90
N ILE A 48 12.75 -2.79 -5.76
CA ILE A 48 11.55 -1.94 -5.85
C ILE A 48 10.31 -2.79 -6.13
N LEU A 49 10.40 -3.73 -7.08
CA LEU A 49 9.29 -4.63 -7.39
C LEU A 49 8.87 -5.49 -6.18
N ASN A 50 9.84 -5.98 -5.41
CA ASN A 50 9.57 -6.76 -4.21
C ASN A 50 8.91 -5.89 -3.12
N SER A 51 9.43 -4.69 -2.86
CA SER A 51 8.85 -3.76 -1.90
C SER A 51 7.41 -3.36 -2.27
N ILE A 52 7.11 -3.16 -3.56
CA ILE A 52 5.74 -2.89 -4.02
C ILE A 52 4.81 -4.07 -3.69
N LYS A 53 5.26 -5.31 -3.90
CA LYS A 53 4.47 -6.50 -3.56
C LYS A 53 4.22 -6.60 -2.05
N GLU A 54 5.24 -6.36 -1.24
CA GLU A 54 5.11 -6.34 0.23
C GLU A 54 4.10 -5.29 0.70
N ILE A 55 4.15 -4.08 0.14
CA ILE A 55 3.17 -3.02 0.43
C ILE A 55 1.75 -3.46 0.03
N GLN A 56 1.59 -4.05 -1.15
CA GLN A 56 0.30 -4.54 -1.62
C GLN A 56 -0.28 -5.63 -0.70
N GLU A 57 0.57 -6.52 -0.18
CA GLU A 57 0.16 -7.54 0.78
C GLU A 57 -0.22 -6.92 2.13
N ALA A 58 0.57 -5.98 2.64
CA ALA A 58 0.27 -5.28 3.89
C ALA A 58 -1.08 -4.54 3.81
N VAL A 59 -1.36 -3.84 2.70
CA VAL A 59 -2.63 -3.16 2.46
C VAL A 59 -3.80 -4.13 2.41
N LYS A 60 -3.62 -5.29 1.75
CA LYS A 60 -4.65 -6.34 1.73
C LYS A 60 -4.96 -6.89 3.12
N ARG A 61 -3.93 -7.15 3.94
CA ARG A 61 -4.11 -7.64 5.33
C ARG A 61 -4.86 -6.61 6.16
N GLN A 62 -4.41 -5.35 6.15
CA GLN A 62 -5.12 -4.27 6.86
C GLN A 62 -6.58 -4.13 6.41
N SER A 63 -6.86 -4.27 5.12
CA SER A 63 -8.23 -4.22 4.60
C SER A 63 -9.09 -5.37 5.11
N ALA A 64 -8.52 -6.57 5.24
CA ALA A 64 -9.18 -7.74 5.82
C ALA A 64 -9.43 -7.54 7.33
N ASP A 65 -8.44 -7.05 8.06
CA ASP A 65 -8.56 -6.76 9.49
C ASP A 65 -9.67 -5.72 9.75
N ILE A 66 -9.75 -4.68 8.94
CA ILE A 66 -10.83 -3.66 9.02
C ILE A 66 -12.20 -4.28 8.74
N ALA A 67 -12.30 -5.19 7.77
CA ALA A 67 -13.56 -5.87 7.46
C ALA A 67 -13.98 -6.80 8.62
N GLU A 68 -13.04 -7.53 9.21
CA GLU A 68 -13.28 -8.37 10.37
C GLU A 68 -13.76 -7.56 11.58
N ILE A 69 -13.07 -6.46 11.91
CA ILE A 69 -13.49 -5.55 12.99
C ILE A 69 -14.90 -5.02 12.74
N LYS A 70 -15.24 -4.67 11.49
CA LYS A 70 -16.57 -4.18 11.13
C LYS A 70 -17.66 -5.24 11.34
N GLU A 71 -17.38 -6.50 11.04
CA GLU A 71 -18.31 -7.61 11.31
C GLU A 71 -18.40 -7.94 12.80
N MET A 72 -17.30 -7.87 13.56
CA MET A 72 -17.32 -8.00 15.02
C MET A 72 -18.19 -6.92 15.67
N ILE A 73 -18.12 -5.66 15.20
CA ILE A 73 -18.98 -4.58 15.69
C ILE A 73 -20.45 -4.81 15.37
N LYS A 74 -20.78 -5.37 14.19
CA LYS A 74 -22.17 -5.66 13.79
C LYS A 74 -22.78 -6.84 14.54
N THR A 75 -21.97 -7.83 14.88
CA THR A 75 -22.41 -9.06 15.57
C THR A 75 -22.48 -8.89 17.08
N GLN A 76 -21.99 -7.77 17.64
CA GLN A 76 -22.25 -7.44 19.04
C GLN A 76 -23.76 -7.27 19.25
N PRO A 77 -24.38 -8.09 20.13
CA PRO A 77 -25.81 -7.99 20.39
C PRO A 77 -26.08 -6.65 21.08
N VAL A 78 -26.84 -5.79 20.41
CA VAL A 78 -27.46 -4.59 21.02
C VAL A 78 -28.63 -5.04 21.90
N VAL A 79 -28.41 -5.86 22.93
CA VAL A 79 -29.44 -6.14 23.94
C VAL A 79 -28.85 -6.40 25.32
N ALA A 80 -29.12 -5.43 26.21
CA ALA A 80 -29.43 -5.58 27.63
C ALA A 80 -28.45 -6.35 28.52
N GLY A 81 -27.42 -5.62 28.95
CA GLY A 81 -26.63 -5.94 30.13
C GLY A 81 -26.01 -4.69 30.69
N LEU A 82 -26.82 -3.66 30.98
CA LEU A 82 -26.44 -2.58 31.91
C LEU A 82 -26.07 -3.26 33.23
N ASN A 83 -24.80 -3.62 33.37
CA ASN A 83 -24.24 -3.95 34.66
C ASN A 83 -24.43 -2.69 35.50
N LYS A 84 -25.18 -2.82 36.60
CA LYS A 84 -25.60 -1.73 37.50
C LYS A 84 -24.44 -1.06 38.26
N ASN A 85 -23.22 -1.19 37.76
CA ASN A 85 -22.12 -0.30 38.07
C ASN A 85 -22.09 0.76 36.98
N THR A 86 -23.20 1.49 36.86
CA THR A 86 -23.22 2.76 36.15
C THR A 86 -22.15 3.62 36.79
N VAL A 87 -21.04 3.83 36.07
CA VAL A 87 -20.35 5.11 36.16
C VAL A 87 -21.46 6.12 35.92
N LEU A 88 -21.84 6.81 36.99
CA LEU A 88 -22.72 7.95 36.91
C LEU A 88 -21.99 8.90 35.96
N LEU A 89 -22.38 8.89 34.69
CA LEU A 89 -22.22 10.07 33.86
C LEU A 89 -23.12 11.08 34.55
N GLU A 90 -22.58 11.79 35.53
CA GLU A 90 -23.19 13.01 36.01
C GLU A 90 -23.51 13.81 34.76
N SER A 91 -24.80 13.85 34.45
CA SER A 91 -25.33 14.77 33.47
C SER A 91 -24.99 16.14 34.02
N ASP A 92 -24.00 16.81 33.41
CA ASP A 92 -23.89 18.24 33.57
C ASP A 92 -25.28 18.82 33.32
N LYS A 93 -25.71 19.71 34.22
CA LYS A 93 -27.08 20.24 34.36
C LYS A 93 -27.65 20.95 33.12
N ASN A 94 -27.01 20.85 31.96
CA ASN A 94 -27.32 21.54 30.72
C ASN A 94 -27.72 20.64 29.54
N ASN A 95 -28.01 19.36 29.75
CA ASN A 95 -28.70 18.50 28.77
C ASN A 95 -28.09 18.50 27.35
N LYS A 96 -26.77 18.72 27.24
CA LYS A 96 -26.05 18.69 25.97
C LYS A 96 -25.66 17.25 25.68
N LYS A 97 -26.21 16.71 24.61
CA LYS A 97 -25.85 15.40 24.06
C LYS A 97 -24.36 15.42 23.72
N LYS A 98 -23.53 14.64 24.44
CA LYS A 98 -22.09 14.54 24.17
C LYS A 98 -21.87 14.09 22.73
N ASN A 99 -20.95 14.75 22.03
CA ASN A 99 -20.57 14.41 20.67
C ASN A 99 -19.87 13.03 20.71
N ASN A 100 -20.05 12.21 19.68
CA ASN A 100 -19.35 10.93 19.48
C ASN A 100 -17.84 11.06 19.68
N GLU A 101 -17.27 12.22 19.34
CA GLU A 101 -15.85 12.52 19.50
C GLU A 101 -15.41 12.62 20.98
N GLU A 102 -16.27 13.11 21.87
CA GLU A 102 -16.00 13.17 23.32
C GLU A 102 -16.11 11.78 23.95
N ILE A 103 -17.03 10.95 23.46
CA ILE A 103 -17.20 9.57 23.91
C ILE A 103 -15.97 8.75 23.52
N LEU A 104 -15.49 8.88 22.28
CA LEU A 104 -14.31 8.19 21.80
C LEU A 104 -13.04 8.64 22.54
N ARG A 105 -12.89 9.94 22.84
CA ARG A 105 -11.76 10.44 23.65
C ARG A 105 -11.76 9.88 25.07
N GLY A 106 -12.92 9.76 25.71
CA GLY A 106 -13.04 9.13 27.02
C GLY A 106 -12.57 7.68 27.01
N LEU A 107 -13.04 6.90 26.04
CA LEU A 107 -12.66 5.49 25.90
C LEU A 107 -11.16 5.28 25.63
N VAL A 108 -10.55 6.15 24.81
CA VAL A 108 -9.10 6.08 24.53
C VAL A 108 -8.28 6.43 25.77
N ASN A 109 -8.70 7.42 26.55
CA ASN A 109 -8.00 7.80 27.78
C ASN A 109 -8.09 6.72 28.86
N ASP A 110 -9.24 6.04 28.99
CA ASP A 110 -9.39 4.95 29.96
C ASP A 110 -8.54 3.73 29.57
N PHE A 111 -8.37 3.47 28.27
CA PHE A 111 -7.52 2.38 27.79
C PHE A 111 -6.01 2.64 27.99
N LEU A 112 -5.57 3.89 27.88
CA LEU A 112 -4.16 4.28 28.04
C LEU A 112 -3.71 4.42 29.50
N ASN A 113 -4.66 4.56 30.43
CA ASN A 113 -4.38 4.72 31.87
C ASN A 113 -4.64 3.45 32.69
N MET A 114 -4.87 2.29 32.02
CA MET A 114 -4.75 0.95 32.61
C MET A 114 -3.31 0.46 32.60
#